data_AF-A0A2N5FAU3-F1
#
_entry.id   AF-A0A2N5FAU3-F1
#
_cell.length_a   1.000
_cell.length_b   1.000
_cell.length_c   1.000
_cell.angle_alpha   90.00
_cell.angle_beta   90.00
_cell.angle_gamma   90.00
#
_symmetry.space_group_name_H-M   'P 1'
#
loop_
_entity.id
_entity.type
_entity.pdbx_description
1 polymer ?
#
loop_
_entity_poly.entity_id
_entity_poly.type
_entity_poly.pdbx_seq_one_letter_code
_entity_poly.pdbx_strand_id
1 'polypeptide(L)'
;MANLLKLGHDIAKRNPSFKPAGNFLSQEYAKLVFFYRMNAGLTQKQLAEAADVSPSTIHRIEGGSGGITDIKYAAVFNVLNITTADIANFFLERETSKERDLVEQL
;
A
#
# COMPACT_ATOMS: atom_id res chain seq x y z
N MET A 1 -11.14 15.56 -0.14
CA MET A 1 -9.81 14.95 -0.37
C MET A 1 -9.90 14.14 -1.66
N ALA A 2 -8.96 14.31 -2.60
CA ALA A 2 -8.96 13.56 -3.85
C ALA A 2 -8.70 12.07 -3.56
N ASN A 3 -9.59 11.19 -4.04
CA ASN A 3 -9.48 9.75 -3.83
C ASN A 3 -8.38 9.18 -4.76
N LEU A 4 -7.15 9.00 -4.24
CA LEU A 4 -6.02 8.47 -5.00
C LEU A 4 -6.25 7.03 -5.51
N LEU A 5 -7.09 6.25 -4.84
CA LEU A 5 -7.46 4.90 -5.29
C LEU A 5 -8.36 4.97 -6.52
N LYS A 6 -9.32 5.90 -6.51
CA LYS A 6 -10.14 6.22 -7.69
C LYS A 6 -9.27 6.73 -8.84
N LEU A 7 -8.27 7.56 -8.54
CA LEU A 7 -7.32 8.05 -9.54
C LEU A 7 -6.51 6.89 -10.15
N GLY A 8 -5.97 5.99 -9.33
CA GLY A 8 -5.27 4.79 -9.81
C GLY A 8 -6.15 3.88 -10.66
N HIS A 9 -7.40 3.68 -10.25
CA HIS A 9 -8.41 2.93 -11.02
C HIS A 9 -8.76 3.62 -12.36
N ASP A 10 -8.92 4.94 -12.36
CA ASP A 10 -9.26 5.71 -13.56
C ASP A 10 -8.08 5.78 -14.55
N ILE A 11 -6.84 5.83 -14.05
CA ILE A 11 -5.61 5.70 -14.85
C ILE A 11 -5.54 4.31 -15.49
N ALA A 12 -5.83 3.25 -14.74
CA ALA A 12 -5.85 1.88 -15.27
C ALA A 12 -6.93 1.66 -16.34
N LYS A 13 -8.10 2.30 -16.22
CA LYS A 13 -9.14 2.25 -17.26
C LYS A 13 -8.75 2.97 -18.55
N ARG A 14 -7.97 4.04 -18.46
CA ARG A 14 -7.63 4.90 -19.61
C ARG A 14 -6.43 4.40 -20.41
N ASN A 15 -5.66 3.47 -19.88
CA ASN A 15 -4.49 2.92 -20.57
C ASN A 15 -4.53 1.38 -20.52
N PRO A 16 -5.05 0.68 -21.56
CA PRO A 16 -5.21 -0.78 -21.56
C PRO A 16 -3.90 -1.58 -21.43
N SER A 17 -2.76 -0.93 -21.74
CA SER A 17 -1.41 -1.46 -21.52
C SER A 17 -1.01 -1.41 -20.04
N PHE A 18 -1.62 -0.51 -19.27
CA PHE A 18 -1.61 -0.51 -17.80
C PHE A 18 -2.65 -1.52 -17.30
N LYS A 19 -2.39 -2.80 -17.53
CA LYS A 19 -2.92 -3.85 -16.65
C LYS A 19 -1.92 -3.92 -15.49
N PRO A 20 -2.19 -3.34 -14.31
CA PRO A 20 -1.39 -3.71 -13.15
C PRO A 20 -1.46 -5.24 -13.07
N ALA A 21 -0.30 -5.90 -13.04
CA ALA A 21 -0.23 -7.35 -13.00
C ALA A 21 -0.93 -7.83 -11.71
N GLY A 22 -2.23 -8.13 -11.77
CA GLY A 22 -3.04 -8.45 -10.60
C GLY A 22 -2.77 -7.52 -9.41
N ASN A 23 -2.63 -8.11 -8.22
CA ASN A 23 -2.42 -7.55 -6.88
C ASN A 23 -1.23 -6.55 -6.70
N PHE A 24 -0.72 -5.88 -7.74
CA PHE A 24 0.40 -4.93 -7.64
C PHE A 24 0.20 -3.87 -6.55
N LEU A 25 -0.95 -3.18 -6.55
CA LEU A 25 -1.24 -2.16 -5.53
C LEU A 25 -1.34 -2.74 -4.12
N SER A 26 -1.95 -3.92 -3.95
CA SER A 26 -2.01 -4.55 -2.64
C SER A 26 -0.65 -5.02 -2.16
N GLN A 27 0.25 -5.44 -3.06
CA GLN A 27 1.62 -5.76 -2.71
C GLN A 27 2.44 -4.54 -2.29
N GLU A 28 2.26 -3.39 -2.93
CA GLU A 28 2.97 -2.18 -2.51
C GLU A 28 2.40 -1.60 -1.21
N TYR A 29 1.07 -1.64 -1.03
CA TYR A 29 0.46 -1.29 0.27
C TYR A 29 0.85 -2.25 1.38
N ALA A 30 1.06 -3.54 1.11
CA ALA A 30 1.56 -4.47 2.11
C ALA A 30 2.88 -4.01 2.70
N LYS A 31 3.82 -3.63 1.82
CA LYS A 31 5.16 -3.17 2.22
C LYS A 31 5.10 -1.83 2.93
N LEU A 32 4.29 -0.90 2.43
CA LEU A 32 4.07 0.41 3.05
C LEU A 32 3.50 0.26 4.47
N VAL A 33 2.41 -0.50 4.64
CA VAL A 33 1.77 -0.72 5.94
C VAL A 33 2.72 -1.41 6.91
N PHE A 34 3.42 -2.45 6.46
CA PHE A 34 4.41 -3.14 7.28
C PHE A 34 5.49 -2.17 7.77
N PHE A 35 6.08 -1.37 6.87
CA PHE A 35 7.13 -0.40 7.22
C PHE A 35 6.66 0.61 8.28
N TYR A 36 5.52 1.27 8.04
CA TYR A 36 4.98 2.25 8.99
C TYR A 36 4.55 1.62 10.31
N ARG A 37 3.95 0.41 10.29
CA ARG A 37 3.59 -0.30 11.52
C ARG A 37 4.82 -0.62 12.38
N MET A 38 5.89 -1.12 11.75
CA MET A 38 7.13 -1.45 12.46
C MET A 38 7.77 -0.19 13.06
N ASN A 39 7.78 0.93 12.33
CA ASN A 39 8.27 2.21 12.85
C ASN A 39 7.43 2.76 14.01
N ALA A 40 6.13 2.49 14.00
CA ALA A 40 5.22 2.82 15.11
C ALA A 40 5.35 1.85 16.31
N GLY A 41 6.16 0.79 16.21
CA GLY A 41 6.35 -0.19 17.29
C GLY A 41 5.11 -1.04 17.60
N LEU A 42 4.16 -1.12 16.65
CA LEU A 42 2.89 -1.84 16.87
C LEU A 42 2.98 -3.29 16.39
N THR A 43 2.38 -4.20 17.15
CA THR A 43 2.05 -5.55 16.66
C THR A 43 0.88 -5.50 15.67
N GLN A 44 0.70 -6.53 14.83
CA GLN A 44 -0.46 -6.63 13.94
C GLN A 44 -1.80 -6.59 14.71
N LYS A 45 -1.85 -7.18 15.90
CA LYS A 45 -3.04 -7.16 16.77
C LYS A 45 -3.35 -5.74 17.27
N GLN A 46 -2.33 -5.01 17.74
CA GLN A 46 -2.50 -3.63 18.20
C GLN A 46 -2.94 -2.70 17.06
N LEU A 47 -2.38 -2.85 15.86
CA LEU A 47 -2.83 -2.09 14.69
C LEU A 47 -4.28 -2.44 14.34
N ALA A 48 -4.66 -3.71 14.39
CA ALA A 48 -6.02 -4.15 14.10
C ALA A 48 -7.04 -3.53 15.06
N GLU A 49 -6.71 -3.55 16.36
CA GLU A 49 -7.53 -2.95 17.42
C GLU A 49 -7.66 -1.43 17.25
N ALA A 50 -6.55 -0.73 17.00
CA ALA A 50 -6.56 0.71 16.80
C ALA A 50 -7.31 1.13 15.52
N ALA A 51 -7.31 0.30 14.48
CA ALA A 51 -7.99 0.56 13.21
C ALA A 51 -9.43 0.03 13.16
N ASP A 52 -9.93 -0.56 14.25
CA ASP A 52 -11.25 -1.22 14.31
C ASP A 52 -11.48 -2.23 13.18
N VAL A 53 -10.48 -3.10 12.97
CA VAL A 53 -10.55 -4.20 11.98
C VAL A 53 -10.13 -5.52 12.60
N SER A 54 -10.48 -6.63 11.96
CA SER A 54 -10.02 -7.94 12.42
C SER A 54 -8.49 -8.09 12.26
N PRO A 55 -7.80 -8.82 13.15
CA PRO A 55 -6.39 -9.18 12.96
C PRO A 55 -6.11 -9.88 11.62
N SER A 56 -7.07 -10.67 11.14
CA SER A 56 -7.01 -11.30 9.81
C SER A 56 -7.00 -10.29 8.66
N THR A 57 -7.61 -9.11 8.84
CA THR A 57 -7.56 -8.02 7.86
C THR A 57 -6.15 -7.45 7.78
N ILE A 58 -5.50 -7.17 8.92
CA ILE A 58 -4.10 -6.69 8.94
C ILE A 58 -3.16 -7.74 8.33
N HIS A 59 -3.31 -9.01 8.71
CA HIS A 59 -2.53 -10.10 8.14
C HIS A 59 -2.66 -10.16 6.61
N ARG A 60 -3.87 -10.02 6.06
CA ARG A 60 -4.10 -10.00 4.61
C ARG A 60 -3.52 -8.76 3.94
N ILE A 61 -3.62 -7.59 4.57
CA ILE A 61 -3.03 -6.34 4.09
C ILE A 61 -1.51 -6.50 3.98
N GLU A 62 -0.84 -6.90 5.06
CA GLU A 62 0.62 -7.06 5.07
C GLU A 62 1.10 -8.27 4.26
N GLY A 63 0.22 -9.23 3.99
CA GLY A 63 0.46 -10.32 3.05
C GLY A 63 0.23 -9.96 1.59
N GLY A 64 -0.19 -8.73 1.26
CA GLY A 64 -0.42 -8.28 -0.12
C GLY A 64 -1.63 -8.92 -0.81
N SER A 65 -2.56 -9.47 -0.04
CA SER A 65 -3.78 -10.08 -0.57
C SER A 65 -4.68 -9.04 -1.23
N GLY A 66 -5.17 -9.36 -2.43
CA GLY A 66 -6.22 -8.58 -3.09
C GLY A 66 -7.57 -8.63 -2.37
N GLY A 67 -8.51 -7.80 -2.83
CA GLY A 67 -9.91 -7.80 -2.35
C GLY A 67 -10.11 -7.16 -0.97
N ILE A 68 -9.14 -6.41 -0.46
CA ILE A 68 -9.31 -5.52 0.68
C ILE A 68 -9.93 -4.22 0.19
N THR A 69 -10.96 -3.74 0.89
CA THR A 69 -11.69 -2.52 0.51
C THR A 69 -10.90 -1.26 0.87
N ASP A 70 -11.13 -0.19 0.10
CA ASP A 70 -10.55 1.13 0.34
C ASP A 70 -10.82 1.64 1.77
N ILE A 71 -12.01 1.35 2.32
CA ILE A 71 -12.40 1.73 3.68
C ILE A 71 -11.45 1.10 4.72
N LYS A 72 -11.08 -0.17 4.52
CA LYS A 72 -10.15 -0.87 5.43
C LYS A 72 -8.72 -0.34 5.31
N TYR A 73 -8.27 -0.02 4.10
CA TYR A 73 -6.98 0.65 3.93
C TYR A 73 -6.96 2.03 4.57
N ALA A 74 -8.02 2.82 4.39
CA ALA A 74 -8.12 4.15 4.96
C ALA A 74 -8.07 4.12 6.50
N ALA A 75 -8.78 3.19 7.15
CA ALA A 75 -8.71 3.00 8.60
C ALA A 75 -7.27 2.73 9.08
N VAL A 76 -6.56 1.82 8.40
CA VAL A 76 -5.17 1.47 8.73
C VAL A 76 -4.22 2.64 8.49
N PHE A 77 -4.34 3.33 7.35
CA PHE A 77 -3.50 4.48 7.02
C PHE A 77 -3.68 5.62 8.02
N ASN A 78 -4.92 5.87 8.46
CA ASN A 78 -5.20 6.89 9.46
C ASN A 78 -4.50 6.59 10.80
N VAL A 79 -4.56 5.35 11.29
CA VAL A 79 -3.88 4.96 12.54
C VAL A 79 -2.37 5.11 12.44
N LEU A 80 -1.81 4.76 11.28
CA LEU A 80 -0.38 4.86 11.02
C LEU A 80 0.08 6.26 10.60
N ASN A 81 -0.84 7.24 10.56
CA ASN A 81 -0.59 8.61 10.06
C ASN A 81 0.06 8.64 8.67
N ILE A 82 -0.28 7.69 7.81
CA ILE A 82 0.21 7.61 6.43
C ILE A 82 -0.56 8.63 5.59
N THR A 83 0.15 9.64 5.09
CA THR A 83 -0.43 10.64 4.20
C THR A 83 -0.34 10.21 2.73
N THR A 84 -1.04 10.92 1.87
CA THR A 84 -0.96 10.72 0.42
C THR A 84 0.43 11.02 -0.14
N ALA A 85 1.17 11.95 0.50
CA ALA A 85 2.54 12.27 0.14
C ALA A 85 3.48 11.11 0.48
N ASP A 86 3.28 10.49 1.64
CA ASP A 86 4.05 9.31 2.06
C ASP A 86 3.83 8.13 1.11
N ILE A 87 2.58 7.90 0.70
CA ILE A 87 2.25 6.91 -0.31
C ILE A 87 3.01 7.20 -1.60
N ALA A 88 2.91 8.43 -2.13
CA ALA A 88 3.57 8.81 -3.38
C ALA A 88 5.10 8.65 -3.32
N ASN A 89 5.72 9.14 -2.24
CA ASN A 89 7.16 9.03 -2.02
C ASN A 89 7.60 7.56 -1.97
N PHE A 90 6.85 6.72 -1.26
CA PHE A 90 7.13 5.29 -1.19
C PHE A 90 7.12 4.63 -2.58
N PHE A 91 6.14 4.95 -3.43
CA PHE A 91 6.11 4.43 -4.81
C PHE A 91 7.28 4.92 -5.66
N LEU A 92 7.62 6.21 -5.59
CA LEU A 92 8.72 6.80 -6.36
C LEU A 92 10.10 6.24 -5.95
N GLU A 93 10.33 6.06 -4.66
CA GLU A 93 11.57 5.45 -4.14
C GLU A 93 11.76 4.01 -4.63
N ARG A 94 10.66 3.29 -4.85
CA ARG A 94 10.70 1.91 -5.36
C ARG A 94 10.96 1.83 -6.86
N GLU A 95 10.45 2.76 -7.65
CA GLU A 95 10.75 2.83 -9.09
C GLU A 95 12.23 3.17 -9.32
N THR A 96 12.73 4.20 -8.61
CA THR A 96 14.14 4.60 -8.70
C THR A 96 15.11 3.53 -8.19
N SER A 97 14.74 2.74 -7.18
CA SER A 97 15.57 1.63 -6.71
C SER A 97 15.61 0.48 -7.71
N LYS A 98 14.48 0.15 -8.36
CA LYS A 98 14.45 -0.89 -9.41
C LYS A 98 15.29 -0.51 -10.62
N GLU A 99 15.30 0.76 -11.00
CA GLU A 99 16.14 1.24 -12.11
C GLU A 99 17.64 1.14 -11.77
N ARG A 100 18.04 1.47 -10.54
CA ARG A 100 19.44 1.30 -10.08
C ARG A 100 19.87 -0.17 -10.09
N ASP A 101 19.05 -1.07 -9.55
CA ASP A 101 19.35 -2.50 -9.51
C ASP A 101 19.49 -3.11 -10.92
N LEU A 102 18.79 -2.55 -11.92
CA LEU A 102 18.88 -2.98 -13.32
C LEU A 102 20.17 -2.49 -13.99
N VAL A 103 20.64 -1.29 -13.64
CA VAL A 103 21.88 -0.71 -14.17
C VAL A 103 23.12 -1.39 -13.58
N GLU A 104 23.07 -1.81 -12.32
CA GLU A 104 24.19 -2.52 -11.66
C GLU A 104 24.37 -3.97 -12.13
N GLN A 105 23.41 -4.53 -12.86
CA GLN A 105 23.44 -5.90 -13.39
C GLN A 105 23.90 -6.00 -14.86
N LEU A 106 24.27 -4.87 -15.49
CA LEU A 106 24.80 -4.78 -16.86
C LEU A 106 26.31 -4.53 -16.85
#